data_AF-A0A2X3JLE1-F1
#
_entry.id   AF-A0A2X3JLE1-F1
#
_cell.length_a   1.000
_cell.length_b   1.000
_cell.length_c   1.000
_cell.angle_alpha   90.00
_cell.angle_beta   90.00
_cell.angle_gamma   90.00
#
_symmetry.space_group_name_H-M   'P 1'
#
loop_
_entity.id
_entity.type
_entity.pdbx_description
1 polymer ?
#
loop_
_entity_poly.entity_id
_entity_poly.type
_entity_poly.pdbx_seq_one_letter_code
_entity_poly.pdbx_strand_id
1 'polypeptide(L)'
;MTLVGGRNIGDAYFGAGEEPLFSDLDVMAIGPVVEDVADDFARYWYCKSVSPLQQVLDVPEGEMADRIELPASWHNDAMTHRYLRKMESSPFINHLVDGTLPLIWAKTRLLSDDPAKGEGKAKRHSLLPQRLFDIMGSPSERIDIISSYFVPTRAGVAQLLRMVRKGVKIAILTNSLAANDVAVVHADTRAGAKNCSAMAWNYMNSSRRVNKVVRYTIAA
;
A
#
# COMPACT_ATOMS: atom_id res chain seq x y z
N MET A 1 15.59 9.95 7.23
CA MET A 1 15.08 8.86 6.36
C MET A 1 13.61 8.68 6.65
N THR A 2 12.82 8.29 5.66
CA THR A 2 11.42 7.89 5.83
C THR A 2 11.17 6.56 5.12
N LEU A 3 10.26 5.75 5.64
CA LEU A 3 9.72 4.56 4.98
C LEU A 3 8.22 4.76 4.78
N VAL A 4 7.75 4.58 3.55
CA VAL A 4 6.35 4.74 3.17
C VAL A 4 5.92 3.57 2.31
N GLY A 5 4.78 2.95 2.60
CA GLY A 5 4.27 1.83 1.83
C GLY A 5 2.96 1.28 2.39
N GLY A 6 2.57 0.10 1.92
CA GLY A 6 1.32 -0.56 2.32
C GLY A 6 1.46 -1.54 3.48
N ARG A 7 2.69 -1.86 3.90
CA ARG A 7 2.94 -2.87 4.91
C ARG A 7 2.48 -2.40 6.30
N ASN A 8 1.72 -3.26 6.97
CA ASN A 8 1.29 -3.06 8.35
C ASN A 8 2.12 -3.88 9.32
N ILE A 9 2.02 -3.55 10.62
CA ILE A 9 2.58 -4.37 11.69
C ILE A 9 1.54 -5.41 12.09
N GLY A 10 1.75 -6.66 11.68
CA GLY A 10 0.87 -7.78 12.01
C GLY A 10 1.42 -9.13 11.53
N ASP A 11 0.96 -10.21 12.15
CA ASP A 11 1.50 -11.56 11.99
C ASP A 11 1.59 -12.02 10.52
N ALA A 12 0.55 -11.76 9.71
CA ALA A 12 0.51 -12.05 8.28
C ALA A 12 1.69 -11.47 7.48
N TYR A 13 2.28 -10.34 7.89
CA TYR A 13 3.42 -9.74 7.17
C TYR A 13 4.78 -10.31 7.59
N PHE A 14 4.83 -11.01 8.72
CA PHE A 14 6.06 -11.64 9.24
C PHE A 14 6.05 -13.17 9.08
N GLY A 15 4.95 -13.74 8.59
CA GLY A 15 4.78 -15.19 8.53
C GLY A 15 4.80 -15.81 9.94
N ALA A 16 4.31 -15.05 10.92
CA ALA A 16 4.04 -15.52 12.25
C ALA A 16 2.62 -16.11 12.29
N GLY A 17 2.42 -17.19 13.05
CA GLY A 17 1.12 -17.88 13.11
C GLY A 17 0.79 -18.75 11.89
N GLU A 18 -0.49 -19.09 11.74
CA GLU A 18 -1.02 -19.93 10.65
C GLU A 18 -1.54 -19.13 9.45
N GLU A 19 -1.45 -17.80 9.51
CA GLU A 19 -1.98 -16.91 8.48
C GLU A 19 -1.16 -16.96 7.17
N PRO A 20 -1.79 -16.76 6.00
CA PRO A 20 -1.07 -16.61 4.74
C PRO A 20 -0.11 -15.42 4.78
N LEU A 21 1.12 -15.61 4.27
CA LEU A 21 2.11 -14.54 4.20
C LEU A 21 1.67 -13.45 3.21
N PHE A 22 1.51 -12.22 3.71
CA PHE A 22 1.22 -11.04 2.91
C PHE A 22 2.49 -10.46 2.31
N SER A 23 2.43 -10.09 1.03
CA SER A 23 3.53 -9.45 0.31
C SER A 23 3.14 -8.03 -0.07
N ASP A 24 3.97 -7.08 0.33
CA ASP A 24 3.77 -5.66 0.05
C ASP A 24 5.11 -4.98 -0.26
N LEU A 25 5.04 -3.79 -0.84
CA LEU A 25 6.19 -2.97 -1.21
C LEU A 25 6.22 -1.70 -0.37
N ASP A 26 7.38 -1.43 0.21
CA ASP A 26 7.67 -0.16 0.85
C ASP A 26 8.79 0.55 0.09
N VAL A 27 8.75 1.88 0.11
CA VAL A 27 9.79 2.75 -0.44
C VAL A 27 10.50 3.45 0.72
N MET A 28 11.83 3.30 0.74
CA MET A 28 12.70 4.07 1.62
C MET A 28 13.19 5.31 0.88
N ALA A 29 13.04 6.48 1.49
CA ALA A 29 13.49 7.74 0.92
C ALA A 29 14.36 8.53 1.90
N ILE A 30 15.31 9.28 1.32
CA ILE A 30 16.17 10.22 2.02
C ILE A 30 16.17 11.58 1.31
N GLY A 31 16.72 12.60 1.97
CA GLY A 31 16.77 13.97 1.43
C GLY A 31 15.51 14.80 1.77
N PRO A 32 15.26 15.90 1.03
CA PRO A 32 14.25 16.89 1.40
C PRO A 32 12.83 16.35 1.56
N VAL A 33 12.46 15.30 0.82
CA VAL A 33 11.12 14.68 0.91
C VAL A 33 10.81 14.12 2.31
N VAL A 34 11.83 13.89 3.15
CA VAL A 34 11.61 13.45 4.54
C VAL A 34 10.88 14.53 5.34
N GLU A 35 11.19 15.81 5.11
CA GLU A 35 10.50 16.94 5.76
C GLU A 35 9.06 17.04 5.25
N ASP A 36 8.83 16.92 3.94
CA ASP A 36 7.47 16.90 3.36
C ASP A 36 6.59 15.81 4.03
N VAL A 37 7.15 14.62 4.26
CA VAL A 37 6.42 13.51 4.90
C VAL A 37 6.16 13.78 6.38
N ALA A 38 7.13 14.35 7.10
CA ALA A 38 6.95 14.71 8.51
C ALA A 38 5.88 15.80 8.70
N ASP A 39 5.90 16.82 7.84
CA ASP A 39 4.89 17.88 7.84
C ASP A 39 3.50 17.32 7.51
N ASP A 40 3.39 16.45 6.51
CA ASP A 40 2.11 15.83 6.16
C ASP A 40 1.57 14.96 7.29
N PHE A 41 2.44 14.18 7.95
CA PHE A 41 2.06 13.43 9.14
C PHE A 41 1.51 14.36 10.23
N ALA A 42 2.19 15.47 10.52
CA ALA A 42 1.72 16.45 11.50
C ALA A 42 0.35 17.04 11.13
N ARG A 43 0.07 17.30 9.84
CA ARG A 43 -1.25 17.76 9.39
C ARG A 43 -2.36 16.78 9.76
N TYR A 44 -2.12 15.48 9.59
CA TYR A 44 -3.09 14.45 9.98
C TYR A 44 -3.16 14.30 11.49
N TRP A 45 -2.02 14.28 12.18
CA TRP A 45 -1.92 14.07 13.62
C TRP A 45 -2.67 15.14 14.43
N TYR A 46 -2.63 16.39 13.98
CA TYR A 46 -3.29 17.52 14.63
C TYR A 46 -4.62 17.92 13.99
N CYS A 47 -5.18 17.10 13.10
CA CYS A 47 -6.46 17.43 12.46
C CYS A 47 -7.64 17.25 13.43
N LYS A 48 -8.76 17.92 13.12
CA LYS A 48 -9.98 17.90 13.97
C LYS A 48 -10.62 16.52 14.09
N SER A 49 -10.32 15.61 13.18
CA SER A 49 -10.82 14.23 13.21
C SER A 49 -10.02 13.32 14.15
N VAL A 50 -8.90 13.80 14.71
CA VAL A 50 -8.13 13.05 15.71
C VAL A 50 -8.61 13.42 17.11
N SER A 51 -8.82 12.41 17.94
CA SER A 51 -9.15 12.57 19.36
C SER A 51 -8.29 11.62 20.19
N PRO A 52 -7.78 12.05 21.36
CA PRO A 52 -7.12 11.16 22.30
C PRO A 52 -8.01 9.96 22.66
N LEU A 53 -7.40 8.81 22.89
CA LEU A 53 -8.10 7.56 23.17
C LEU A 53 -9.09 7.71 24.34
N GLN A 54 -8.69 8.42 25.40
CA GLN A 54 -9.49 8.65 26.61
C GLN A 54 -10.74 9.51 26.36
N GLN A 55 -10.79 10.26 25.25
CA GLN A 55 -11.97 11.03 24.88
C GLN A 55 -12.98 10.19 24.10
N VAL A 56 -12.56 9.04 23.58
CA VAL A 56 -13.37 8.15 22.74
C VAL A 56 -13.79 6.89 23.50
N LEU A 57 -12.93 6.38 24.37
CA LEU A 57 -13.14 5.18 25.19
C LEU A 57 -13.06 5.54 26.67
N ASP A 58 -13.94 4.91 27.45
CA ASP A 58 -13.91 4.97 28.92
C ASP A 58 -12.82 4.01 29.42
N VAL A 59 -11.59 4.53 29.53
CA VAL A 59 -10.41 3.78 30.01
C VAL A 59 -10.05 4.29 31.41
N PRO A 60 -9.98 3.42 32.43
CA PRO A 60 -9.62 3.83 33.79
C PRO A 60 -8.26 4.54 33.84
N GLU A 61 -8.17 5.64 34.62
CA GLU A 61 -6.90 6.31 34.91
C GLU A 61 -5.94 5.35 35.63
N GLY A 62 -4.99 4.80 34.88
CA GLY A 62 -3.98 3.86 35.39
C GLY A 62 -3.64 2.73 34.41
N GLU A 63 -4.62 2.22 33.64
CA GLU A 63 -4.38 1.11 32.70
C GLU A 63 -3.45 1.48 31.53
N MET A 64 -3.40 2.77 31.18
CA MET A 64 -2.54 3.25 30.09
C MET A 64 -1.09 3.51 30.51
N ALA A 65 -0.80 3.55 31.81
CA ALA A 65 0.53 3.86 32.32
C ALA A 65 1.45 2.62 32.39
N ASP A 66 0.87 1.43 32.27
CA ASP A 66 1.64 0.19 32.24
C ASP A 66 2.48 0.16 30.97
N ARG A 67 3.81 0.09 31.16
CA ARG A 67 4.73 -0.19 30.07
C ARG A 67 4.36 -1.56 29.51
N ILE A 68 4.16 -1.64 28.19
CA ILE A 68 4.10 -2.91 27.49
C ILE A 68 5.47 -3.55 27.63
N GLU A 69 5.63 -4.45 28.60
CA GLU A 69 6.80 -5.31 28.71
C GLU A 69 6.59 -6.51 27.80
N LEU A 70 7.51 -6.69 26.87
CA LEU A 70 7.50 -7.89 26.02
C LEU A 70 7.75 -9.11 26.90
N PRO A 71 6.97 -10.20 26.76
CA PRO A 71 7.19 -11.41 27.54
C PRO A 71 8.61 -11.94 27.36
N ALA A 72 9.30 -12.26 28.46
CA ALA A 72 10.65 -12.82 28.41
C ALA A 72 10.72 -14.13 27.59
N SER A 73 9.60 -14.85 27.48
CA SER A 73 9.49 -16.04 26.63
C SER A 73 9.68 -15.74 25.14
N TRP A 74 9.31 -14.55 24.66
CA TRP A 74 9.46 -14.16 23.27
C TRP A 74 10.92 -13.98 22.87
N HIS A 75 11.77 -13.57 23.82
CA HIS A 75 13.22 -13.46 23.61
C HIS A 75 13.86 -14.83 23.40
N ASN A 76 13.33 -15.87 24.05
CA ASN A 76 13.85 -17.24 23.95
C ASN A 76 13.17 -18.08 22.86
N ASP A 77 12.21 -17.50 22.13
CA ASP A 77 11.49 -18.20 21.09
C ASP A 77 12.40 -18.54 19.89
N ALA A 78 12.27 -19.77 19.38
CA ALA A 78 13.12 -20.27 18.31
C ALA A 78 12.87 -19.55 16.97
N MET A 79 11.63 -19.11 16.71
CA MET A 79 11.30 -18.34 15.51
C MET A 79 11.90 -16.94 15.59
N THR A 80 11.78 -16.28 16.74
CA THR A 80 12.42 -14.98 17.02
C THR A 80 13.93 -15.06 16.80
N HIS A 81 14.63 -16.02 17.41
CA HIS A 81 16.08 -16.19 17.22
C HIS A 81 16.47 -16.49 15.76
N ARG A 82 15.64 -17.24 15.03
CA ARG A 82 15.90 -17.51 13.61
C ARG A 82 15.72 -16.24 12.77
N TYR A 83 14.72 -15.42 13.07
CA TYR A 83 14.48 -14.15 12.39
C TYR A 83 15.61 -13.15 12.65
N LEU A 84 16.01 -12.97 13.91
CA LEU A 84 17.11 -12.08 14.29
C LEU A 84 18.43 -12.47 13.63
N ARG A 85 18.80 -13.76 13.63
CA ARG A 85 20.00 -14.23 12.92
C ARG A 85 19.95 -13.95 11.41
N LYS A 86 18.77 -14.10 10.78
CA LYS A 86 18.60 -13.74 9.37
C LYS A 86 18.80 -12.24 9.15
N MET A 87 18.31 -11.39 10.03
CA MET A 87 18.53 -9.95 9.96
C MET A 87 20.01 -9.59 10.10
N GLU A 88 20.71 -10.15 11.10
CA GLU A 88 22.14 -9.93 11.33
C GLU A 88 23.01 -10.38 10.14
N SER A 89 22.64 -11.49 9.50
CA SER A 89 23.37 -12.00 8.32
C SER A 89 22.96 -11.31 7.01
N SER A 90 21.98 -10.41 7.01
CA SER A 90 21.42 -9.83 5.79
C SER A 90 22.34 -8.73 5.22
N PRO A 91 22.86 -8.89 3.99
CA PRO A 91 23.66 -7.84 3.35
C PRO A 91 22.90 -6.52 3.24
N PHE A 92 21.59 -6.58 2.99
CA PHE A 92 20.73 -5.39 2.93
C PHE A 92 20.72 -4.61 4.25
N ILE A 93 20.59 -5.31 5.38
CA ILE A 93 20.58 -4.67 6.71
C ILE A 93 21.95 -4.08 7.03
N ASN A 94 23.04 -4.80 6.70
CA ASN A 94 24.39 -4.28 6.90
C ASN A 94 24.61 -2.99 6.09
N HIS A 95 24.25 -2.99 4.81
CA HIS A 95 24.34 -1.78 3.99
C HIS A 95 23.44 -0.64 4.50
N LEU A 96 22.27 -0.96 5.07
CA LEU A 96 21.37 0.04 5.64
C LEU A 96 22.00 0.72 6.86
N VAL A 97 22.52 -0.09 7.79
CA VAL A 97 23.15 0.38 9.03
C VAL A 97 24.43 1.16 8.72
N ASP A 98 25.22 0.69 7.77
CA ASP A 98 26.46 1.34 7.34
C ASP A 98 26.22 2.60 6.47
N GLY A 99 24.96 2.88 6.11
CA GLY A 99 24.62 4.01 5.22
C GLY A 99 25.15 3.86 3.79
N THR A 100 25.44 2.62 3.36
CA THR A 100 26.03 2.30 2.04
C THR A 100 25.04 1.69 1.06
N LEU A 101 23.75 1.65 1.41
CA LEU A 101 22.72 1.17 0.49
C LEU A 101 22.78 1.93 -0.85
N PRO A 102 22.80 1.23 -1.99
CA PRO A 102 22.72 1.88 -3.29
C PRO A 102 21.36 2.54 -3.44
N LEU A 103 21.35 3.85 -3.72
CA LEU A 103 20.14 4.65 -3.88
C LEU A 103 19.94 5.02 -5.35
N ILE A 104 18.67 5.05 -5.75
CA ILE A 104 18.25 5.64 -7.02
C ILE A 104 17.91 7.10 -6.75
N TRP A 105 18.71 8.01 -7.31
CA TRP A 105 18.50 9.44 -7.19
C TRP A 105 17.44 9.90 -8.19
N ALA A 106 16.34 10.44 -7.68
CA ALA A 106 15.25 10.94 -8.50
C ALA A 106 14.66 12.21 -7.90
N LYS A 107 13.98 13.00 -8.74
CA LYS A 107 13.13 14.09 -8.25
C LYS A 107 11.88 13.48 -7.63
N THR A 108 11.70 13.69 -6.33
CA THR A 108 10.58 13.12 -5.57
C THR A 108 9.58 14.21 -5.20
N ARG A 109 8.29 13.87 -5.20
CA ARG A 109 7.20 14.75 -4.74
C ARG A 109 6.28 13.94 -3.85
N LEU A 110 5.99 14.43 -2.65
CA LEU A 110 4.94 13.86 -1.82
C LEU A 110 3.56 14.27 -2.34
N LEU A 111 2.64 13.31 -2.40
CA LEU A 111 1.24 13.56 -2.68
C LEU A 111 0.39 12.95 -1.57
N SER A 112 -0.46 13.79 -0.99
CA SER A 112 -1.38 13.41 0.08
C SER A 112 -2.68 14.18 -0.07
N ASP A 113 -3.75 13.59 0.45
CA ASP A 113 -5.05 14.25 0.57
C ASP A 113 -5.04 15.28 1.71
N ASP A 114 -5.95 16.24 1.65
CA ASP A 114 -6.24 17.08 2.81
C ASP A 114 -6.94 16.26 3.91
N PRO A 115 -6.51 16.34 5.20
CA PRO A 115 -7.18 15.65 6.31
C PRO A 115 -8.68 15.94 6.39
N ALA A 116 -9.13 17.12 5.95
CA ALA A 116 -10.54 17.50 5.89
C ALA A 116 -11.38 16.61 4.93
N LYS A 117 -10.77 15.72 4.15
CA LYS A 117 -11.50 14.67 3.42
C LYS A 117 -12.32 13.79 4.36
N GLY A 118 -11.84 13.54 5.57
CA GLY A 118 -12.53 12.75 6.59
C GLY A 118 -13.82 13.43 7.07
N GLU A 119 -13.90 14.74 6.94
CA GLU A 119 -15.08 15.55 7.27
C GLU A 119 -16.05 15.69 6.08
N GLY A 120 -15.76 15.07 4.92
CA GLY A 120 -16.54 15.22 3.70
C GLY A 120 -16.42 16.59 3.03
N LYS A 121 -15.45 17.42 3.45
CA LYS A 121 -15.28 18.81 2.98
C LYS A 121 -14.30 18.96 1.82
N ALA A 122 -13.53 17.92 1.52
CA ALA A 122 -12.58 17.94 0.41
C ALA A 122 -13.30 17.96 -0.94
N LYS A 123 -12.89 18.87 -1.84
CA LYS A 123 -13.43 18.91 -3.19
C LYS A 123 -12.90 17.72 -3.98
N ARG A 124 -13.72 17.07 -4.81
CA ARG A 124 -13.31 15.87 -5.56
C ARG A 124 -12.03 16.04 -6.39
N HIS A 125 -11.78 17.25 -6.92
CA HIS A 125 -10.57 17.55 -7.71
C HIS A 125 -9.30 17.72 -6.86
N SER A 126 -9.41 17.91 -5.55
CA SER A 126 -8.26 17.97 -4.64
C SER A 126 -7.84 16.59 -4.14
N LEU A 127 -8.58 15.53 -4.49
CA LEU A 127 -8.29 14.18 -4.03
C LEU A 127 -7.13 13.54 -4.80
N LEU A 128 -6.42 12.66 -4.10
CA LEU A 128 -5.20 12.00 -4.55
C LEU A 128 -5.32 11.30 -5.91
N PRO A 129 -6.41 10.58 -6.24
CA PRO A 129 -6.53 9.94 -7.55
C PRO A 129 -6.45 10.96 -8.70
N GLN A 130 -7.14 12.09 -8.57
CA GLN A 130 -7.13 13.13 -9.61
C GLN A 130 -5.75 13.80 -9.69
N ARG A 131 -5.14 14.12 -8.56
CA ARG A 131 -3.79 14.71 -8.50
C ARG A 131 -2.73 13.78 -9.08
N LEU A 132 -2.83 12.47 -8.82
CA LEU A 132 -1.94 11.46 -9.40
C LEU A 132 -2.05 11.46 -10.92
N PHE A 133 -3.26 11.51 -11.49
CA PHE A 133 -3.44 11.62 -12.93
C PHE A 133 -2.86 12.92 -13.49
N ASP A 134 -3.11 14.05 -12.84
CA ASP A 134 -2.61 15.35 -13.29
C ASP A 134 -1.07 15.40 -13.31
N ILE A 135 -0.42 14.75 -12.33
CA ILE A 135 1.04 14.69 -12.22
C ILE A 135 1.65 13.65 -13.16
N MET A 136 1.00 12.50 -13.31
CA MET A 136 1.40 11.48 -14.29
C MET A 136 1.29 12.02 -15.74
N GLY A 137 0.43 13.00 -15.96
CA GLY A 137 0.27 13.68 -17.24
C GLY A 137 -0.29 12.75 -18.30
N SER A 138 0.34 12.72 -19.48
CA SER A 138 -0.03 11.83 -20.58
C SER A 138 1.14 10.93 -20.95
N PRO A 139 1.31 9.78 -20.27
CA PRO A 139 2.32 8.79 -20.62
C PRO A 139 2.22 8.43 -22.10
N SER A 140 3.36 8.37 -22.80
CA SER A 140 3.41 8.10 -24.24
C SER A 140 3.70 6.65 -24.58
N GLU A 141 4.34 5.90 -23.68
CA GLU A 141 4.82 4.54 -23.96
C GLU A 141 4.17 3.47 -23.08
N ARG A 142 4.25 3.62 -21.75
CA ARG A 142 3.83 2.57 -20.81
C ARG A 142 3.28 3.12 -19.50
N ILE A 143 2.31 2.39 -18.94
CA ILE A 143 1.80 2.55 -17.57
C ILE A 143 1.73 1.17 -16.93
N ASP A 144 2.34 1.03 -15.75
CA ASP A 144 2.21 -0.16 -14.91
C ASP A 144 1.42 0.22 -13.65
N ILE A 145 0.37 -0.54 -13.35
CA ILE A 145 -0.47 -0.34 -12.16
C ILE A 145 -0.32 -1.57 -11.28
N ILE A 146 0.11 -1.37 -10.04
CA ILE A 146 0.15 -2.41 -9.01
C ILE A 146 -0.82 -1.99 -7.92
N SER A 147 -1.83 -2.81 -7.65
CA SER A 147 -2.84 -2.51 -6.63
C SER A 147 -3.35 -3.80 -5.98
N SER A 148 -3.42 -3.83 -4.65
CA SER A 148 -4.05 -4.94 -3.92
C SER A 148 -5.47 -5.19 -4.42
N TYR A 149 -6.26 -4.12 -4.60
CA TYR A 149 -7.58 -4.18 -5.20
C TYR A 149 -7.68 -3.19 -6.36
N PHE A 150 -7.88 -3.70 -7.57
CA PHE A 150 -8.12 -2.86 -8.74
C PHE A 150 -9.62 -2.69 -9.00
N VAL A 151 -10.21 -1.63 -8.43
CA VAL A 151 -11.64 -1.30 -8.58
C VAL A 151 -11.79 0.08 -9.25
N PRO A 152 -11.64 0.18 -10.58
CA PRO A 152 -11.67 1.47 -11.27
C PRO A 152 -13.11 2.00 -11.40
N THR A 153 -13.25 3.32 -11.34
CA THR A 153 -14.51 3.98 -11.69
C THR A 153 -14.73 3.97 -13.21
N ARG A 154 -15.97 4.20 -13.67
CA ARG A 154 -16.27 4.36 -15.11
C ARG A 154 -15.40 5.42 -15.77
N ALA A 155 -15.14 6.52 -15.07
CA ALA A 155 -14.25 7.58 -15.53
C ALA A 155 -12.81 7.05 -15.67
N GLY A 156 -12.29 6.35 -14.67
CA GLY A 156 -10.95 5.73 -14.69
C GLY A 156 -10.77 4.76 -15.86
N VAL A 157 -11.73 3.85 -16.08
CA VAL A 157 -11.72 2.93 -17.23
C VAL A 157 -11.68 3.69 -18.55
N ALA A 158 -12.51 4.73 -18.69
CA ALA A 158 -12.51 5.54 -19.90
C ALA A 158 -11.16 6.26 -20.14
N GLN A 159 -10.43 6.65 -19.08
CA GLN A 159 -9.10 7.24 -19.22
C GLN A 159 -8.08 6.21 -19.71
N LEU A 160 -8.02 5.03 -19.09
CA LEU A 160 -7.12 3.96 -19.50
C LEU A 160 -7.35 3.57 -20.96
N LEU A 161 -8.62 3.45 -21.38
CA LEU A 161 -8.97 3.18 -22.78
C LEU A 161 -8.50 4.28 -23.73
N ARG A 162 -8.54 5.56 -23.33
CA ARG A 162 -7.99 6.65 -24.16
C ARG A 162 -6.48 6.54 -24.33
N MET A 163 -5.76 6.12 -23.29
CA MET A 163 -4.30 5.91 -23.36
C MET A 163 -3.95 4.73 -24.27
N VAL A 164 -4.67 3.61 -24.16
CA VAL A 164 -4.50 2.46 -25.08
C VAL A 164 -4.72 2.87 -26.53
N ARG A 165 -5.74 3.68 -26.83
CA ARG A 165 -5.99 4.21 -28.19
C ARG A 165 -4.88 5.11 -28.72
N LYS A 166 -4.08 5.71 -27.84
CA LYS A 166 -2.89 6.51 -28.19
C LYS A 166 -1.61 5.67 -28.32
N GLY A 167 -1.70 4.35 -28.18
CA GLY A 167 -0.56 3.43 -28.28
C GLY A 167 0.17 3.15 -26.98
N VAL A 168 -0.34 3.64 -25.84
CA VAL A 168 0.27 3.40 -24.52
C VAL A 168 0.02 1.96 -24.08
N LYS A 169 1.09 1.24 -23.71
CA LYS A 169 1.03 -0.11 -23.15
C LYS A 169 0.61 -0.02 -21.68
N ILE A 170 -0.44 -0.72 -21.30
CA ILE A 170 -0.91 -0.74 -19.90
C ILE A 170 -0.80 -2.15 -19.36
N ALA A 171 -0.09 -2.34 -18.25
CA ALA A 171 -0.08 -3.57 -17.47
C ALA A 171 -0.68 -3.32 -16.08
N ILE A 172 -1.51 -4.24 -15.60
CA ILE A 172 -2.17 -4.15 -14.30
C ILE A 172 -1.89 -5.44 -13.54
N LEU A 173 -1.27 -5.31 -12.37
CA LEU A 173 -1.03 -6.39 -11.42
C LEU A 173 -1.91 -6.15 -10.19
N THR A 174 -2.83 -7.08 -9.95
CA THR A 174 -3.70 -7.06 -8.77
C THR A 174 -3.82 -8.44 -8.16
N ASN A 175 -4.18 -8.52 -6.88
CA ASN A 175 -4.33 -9.78 -6.19
C ASN A 175 -5.37 -10.65 -6.88
N SER A 176 -5.10 -11.96 -6.90
CA SER A 176 -6.11 -12.92 -7.35
C SER A 176 -7.26 -12.96 -6.35
N LEU A 177 -8.48 -13.28 -6.82
CA LEU A 177 -9.65 -13.45 -5.94
C LEU A 177 -9.39 -14.46 -4.79
N ALA A 178 -8.56 -15.49 -5.04
CA ALA A 178 -8.18 -16.50 -4.07
C ALA A 178 -7.13 -16.04 -3.04
N ALA A 179 -6.56 -14.84 -3.22
CA ALA A 179 -5.56 -14.23 -2.35
C ALA A 179 -6.11 -13.01 -1.61
N ASN A 180 -7.42 -12.76 -1.68
CA ASN A 180 -8.09 -11.68 -0.98
C ASN A 180 -8.69 -12.21 0.34
N ASP A 181 -8.38 -11.51 1.42
CA ASP A 181 -8.83 -11.69 2.80
C ASP A 181 -10.22 -11.10 3.09
N VAL A 182 -10.75 -10.25 2.19
CA VAL A 182 -12.05 -9.59 2.38
C VAL A 182 -12.98 -9.81 1.18
N ALA A 183 -13.92 -10.74 1.30
CA ALA A 183 -14.98 -10.96 0.29
C ALA A 183 -15.91 -9.74 0.12
N VAL A 184 -16.03 -8.89 1.14
CA VAL A 184 -16.92 -7.73 1.17
C VAL A 184 -16.53 -6.63 0.17
N VAL A 185 -15.26 -6.50 -0.21
CA VAL A 185 -14.82 -5.51 -1.22
C VAL A 185 -15.42 -5.80 -2.61
N HIS A 186 -15.90 -7.03 -2.83
CA HIS A 186 -16.65 -7.41 -4.04
C HIS A 186 -18.18 -7.33 -3.86
N ALA A 187 -18.69 -7.31 -2.62
CA ALA A 187 -20.12 -7.39 -2.32
C ALA A 187 -20.87 -6.05 -2.47
N ASP A 188 -20.18 -4.91 -2.37
CA ASP A 188 -20.80 -3.58 -2.50
C ASP A 188 -21.13 -3.16 -3.94
N THR A 189 -21.11 -4.10 -4.89
CA THR A 189 -21.44 -3.88 -6.30
C THR A 189 -22.92 -4.12 -6.64
N ARG A 190 -23.79 -4.32 -5.65
CA ARG A 190 -25.19 -4.74 -5.90
C ARG A 190 -26.13 -3.62 -6.36
N ALA A 191 -25.73 -2.35 -6.29
CA ALA A 191 -26.54 -1.23 -6.77
C ALA A 191 -25.90 -0.53 -7.99
N GLY A 192 -25.77 -1.23 -9.13
CA GLY A 192 -25.71 -0.52 -10.42
C GLY A 192 -24.76 -0.98 -11.52
N ALA A 193 -24.37 -2.26 -11.63
CA ALA A 193 -23.59 -2.73 -12.78
C ALA A 193 -23.93 -4.16 -13.21
N LYS A 194 -25.13 -4.38 -13.78
CA LYS A 194 -25.54 -5.70 -14.34
C LYS A 194 -24.73 -6.18 -15.55
N ASN A 195 -23.76 -5.41 -16.07
CA ASN A 195 -23.04 -5.76 -17.31
C ASN A 195 -21.52 -5.99 -17.18
N CYS A 196 -20.89 -5.78 -16.01
CA CYS A 196 -19.44 -6.02 -15.85
C CYS A 196 -19.10 -7.47 -15.46
N SER A 197 -20.04 -8.22 -14.91
CA SER A 197 -19.85 -9.62 -14.48
C SER A 197 -19.57 -10.58 -15.65
N ALA A 198 -20.01 -10.24 -16.86
CA ALA A 198 -19.88 -11.10 -18.04
C ALA A 198 -18.46 -11.11 -18.64
N MET A 199 -17.68 -10.04 -18.45
CA MET A 199 -16.35 -9.92 -19.07
C MET A 199 -15.26 -10.66 -18.28
N ALA A 200 -15.39 -10.71 -16.95
CA ALA A 200 -14.51 -11.49 -16.08
C ALA A 200 -14.74 -13.01 -16.19
N TRP A 201 -15.96 -13.43 -16.53
CA TRP A 201 -16.32 -14.85 -16.62
C TRP A 201 -15.70 -15.55 -17.83
N ASN A 202 -15.61 -14.87 -18.99
CA ASN A 202 -15.05 -15.47 -20.21
C ASN A 202 -13.52 -15.64 -20.18
N TYR A 203 -12.80 -14.93 -19.30
CA TYR A 203 -11.34 -15.10 -19.16
C TYR A 203 -10.96 -16.31 -18.29
N MET A 204 -11.88 -16.80 -17.44
CA MET A 204 -11.61 -17.89 -16.49
C MET A 204 -11.60 -19.30 -17.11
N ASN A 205 -12.24 -19.52 -18.27
CA ASN A 205 -12.30 -20.86 -18.88
C ASN A 205 -11.08 -21.24 -19.73
N SER A 206 -10.17 -20.30 -20.04
CA SER A 206 -8.98 -20.58 -20.86
C SER A 206 -7.67 -20.75 -20.07
N SER A 207 -7.64 -20.40 -18.78
CA SER A 207 -6.38 -20.23 -18.04
C SER A 207 -6.14 -21.28 -16.95
N ARG A 208 -6.47 -22.55 -17.21
CA ARG A 208 -6.16 -23.70 -16.33
C ARG A 208 -4.66 -24.07 -16.27
N ARG A 209 -3.76 -23.31 -16.90
CA ARG A 209 -2.30 -23.49 -16.80
C ARG A 209 -1.59 -22.17 -17.02
N VAL A 210 -1.29 -21.42 -15.96
CA VAL A 210 -0.18 -20.47 -16.02
C VAL A 210 0.59 -20.54 -14.71
N ASN A 211 1.78 -21.14 -14.80
CA ASN A 211 2.81 -21.13 -13.78
C ASN A 211 3.15 -19.70 -13.36
N LYS A 212 3.55 -19.54 -12.10
CA LYS A 212 4.19 -18.33 -11.55
C LYS A 212 5.21 -17.78 -12.55
N VAL A 213 4.92 -16.63 -13.15
CA VAL A 213 5.90 -15.81 -13.85
C VAL A 213 5.88 -14.44 -13.20
N VAL A 214 6.83 -14.23 -12.29
CA VAL A 214 7.19 -12.90 -11.79
C VAL A 214 8.31 -12.40 -12.69
N ARG A 215 8.02 -11.42 -13.54
CA ARG A 215 9.04 -10.63 -14.23
C ARG A 215 8.87 -9.18 -13.82
N TYR A 216 9.78 -8.70 -12.98
CA TYR A 216 9.97 -7.27 -12.78
C TYR A 216 10.70 -6.70 -13.99
N THR A 217 10.20 -5.61 -14.55
CA THR A 217 10.95 -4.75 -15.46
C THR A 217 10.64 -3.32 -15.05
N ILE A 218 11.47 -2.78 -14.17
CA ILE A 218 11.56 -1.34 -13.95
C ILE A 218 12.47 -0.86 -15.07
N ALA A 219 11.90 -0.16 -16.05
CA ALA A 219 12.66 0.46 -17.13
C ALA A 219 12.73 1.97 -16.88
N ALA A 220 13.98 2.44 -16.74
CA ALA A 220 14.50 3.81 -16.76
C ALA A 220 13.94 4.80 -15.73
#